data_AF-A0A9E5GS31-F1
#
_entry.id   AF-A0A9E5GS31-F1
#
_cell.length_a   1.000
_cell.length_b   1.000
_cell.length_c   1.000
_cell.angle_alpha   90.00
_cell.angle_beta   90.00
_cell.angle_gamma   90.00
#
_symmetry.space_group_name_H-M   'P 1'
#
loop_
_entity.id
_entity.type
_entity.pdbx_description
1 polymer ?
#
loop_
_entity_poly.entity_id
_entity_poly.type
_entity_poly.pdbx_seq_one_letter_code
_entity_poly.pdbx_strand_id
1 'polypeptide(L)' 'LQVKTIESSGTPVVNFTVATNRKFKNRDGNVLEDAEYHRCVSYGKGAEVLGKYLNKGKRIYIEGRLRTRKWEDSE' A
#
# COMPACT_ATOMS: atom_id res chain seq x y z
N LEU A 1 2.52 -4.39 11.20
CA LEU A 1 1.27 -3.92 10.56
C LEU A 1 0.09 -4.46 11.36
N GLN A 2 -0.98 -3.70 11.56
CA GLN A 2 -2.14 -4.18 12.30
C GLN A 2 -3.13 -4.84 11.33
N VAL A 3 -3.34 -6.14 11.47
CA VAL A 3 -4.43 -6.86 10.79
C VAL A 3 -5.72 -6.61 11.58
N LYS A 4 -6.78 -6.23 10.87
CA LYS A 4 -8.14 -6.05 11.40
C LYS A 4 -9.05 -7.11 10.81
N THR A 5 -10.13 -7.45 11.49
CA THR A 5 -11.13 -8.39 10.97
C THR A 5 -12.40 -7.62 10.66
N ILE A 6 -13.00 -7.85 9.48
CA ILE A 6 -14.33 -7.32 9.16
C ILE A 6 -15.34 -8.11 9.99
N GLU A 7 -16.01 -7.45 10.92
CA GLU A 7 -16.91 -8.08 11.90
C GLU A 7 -18.06 -8.85 11.25
N SER A 8 -18.59 -8.37 10.12
CA SER A 8 -19.70 -9.00 9.41
C SER A 8 -19.31 -10.25 8.62
N SER A 9 -18.04 -10.41 8.22
CA SER A 9 -17.60 -11.49 7.34
C SER A 9 -16.48 -12.36 7.92
N GLY A 10 -15.97 -12.02 9.10
CA GLY A 10 -14.80 -12.66 9.71
C GLY A 10 -13.51 -12.52 8.89
N THR A 11 -13.50 -11.69 7.84
CA THR A 11 -12.40 -11.65 6.87
C THR A 11 -11.28 -10.74 7.38
N PRO A 12 -10.03 -11.22 7.48
CA PRO A 12 -8.90 -10.38 7.86
C PRO A 12 -8.54 -9.38 6.77
N VAL A 13 -8.10 -8.19 7.18
CA VAL A 13 -7.80 -7.05 6.32
C VAL A 13 -6.59 -6.31 6.88
N VAL A 14 -5.69 -5.89 5.99
CA VAL A 14 -4.54 -5.05 6.35
C VAL A 14 -4.45 -3.86 5.39
N ASN A 15 -4.19 -2.69 5.96
CA ASN A 15 -3.91 -1.46 5.23
C ASN A 15 -2.43 -1.14 5.36
N PHE A 16 -1.77 -0.79 4.26
CA PHE A 16 -0.36 -0.41 4.24
C PHE A 16 -0.07 0.56 3.11
N THR A 17 1.07 1.25 3.20
CA THR A 17 1.54 2.18 2.18
C THR A 17 2.82 1.64 1.57
N VAL A 18 2.92 1.69 0.24
CA VAL A 18 4.12 1.34 -0.50
C VAL A 18 4.69 2.60 -1.13
N ALA A 19 5.97 2.87 -0.84
CA ALA A 19 6.72 3.90 -1.55
C ALA A 19 7.40 3.28 -2.77
N THR A 20 7.20 3.88 -3.94
CA THR A 20 7.91 3.51 -5.17
C THR A 20 8.74 4.70 -5.64
N ASN A 21 10.06 4.52 -5.68
CA ASN A 21 10.96 5.59 -6.05
C ASN A 21 11.37 5.44 -7.52
N ARG A 22 11.41 6.55 -8.24
CA ARG A 22 11.89 6.62 -9.62
C ARG A 22 13.05 7.59 -9.71
N LYS A 23 14.21 7.09 -10.14
CA LYS A 23 15.36 7.92 -10.49
C LYS A 23 15.33 8.26 -11.97
N PHE A 24 15.53 9.53 -12.30
CA PHE A 24 15.56 9.99 -13.69
C PHE A 24 16.51 11.18 -13.85
N LYS A 25 16.98 11.41 -15.08
CA LYS A 25 17.83 12.56 -15.42
C LYS A 25 16.95 13.65 -16.01
N ASN A 26 17.02 14.86 -15.46
CA ASN A 26 16.30 16.00 -16.01
C ASN A 26 17.03 16.58 -17.25
N ARG A 27 16.44 17.59 -17.89
CA ARG A 27 17.03 18.24 -19.08
C ARG A 27 18.38 18.91 -18.82
N ASP A 28 18.59 19.39 -17.59
CA ASP A 28 19.85 20.03 -17.16
C ASP A 28 20.94 19.02 -16.81
N GLY A 29 20.62 17.73 -16.90
CA GLY A 29 21.54 16.63 -16.64
C GLY A 29 21.68 16.23 -15.17
N ASN A 30 20.87 16.79 -14.28
CA ASN A 30 20.83 16.40 -12.87
C ASN A 30 20.05 15.09 -12.69
N VAL A 31 20.55 14.23 -11.80
CA VAL A 31 19.83 13.02 -11.38
C VAL A 31 18.88 13.39 -10.25
N LEU A 32 17.58 13.20 -10.49
CA LEU A 32 16.50 13.44 -9.53
C LEU A 32 15.89 12.11 -9.08
N GLU A 33 15.22 12.14 -7.93
CA GLU A 33 14.50 10.99 -7.36
C GLU A 33 13.12 11.45 -6.90
N ASP A 34 12.07 10.88 -7.51
CA ASP A 34 10.68 11.09 -7.10
C ASP A 34 10.19 9.87 -6.31
N ALA A 35 9.33 10.11 -5.31
CA ALA A 35 8.72 9.07 -4.50
C ALA A 35 7.19 9.15 -4.59
N GLU A 36 6.58 8.07 -5.07
CA GLU A 36 5.12 7.92 -5.10
C GLU A 36 4.66 7.01 -3.97
N TYR A 37 3.56 7.38 -3.31
CA TYR A 37 3.02 6.66 -2.16
C TYR A 37 1.67 6.03 -2.49
N HIS A 38 1.67 4.71 -2.63
CA HIS A 38 0.48 3.94 -2.97
C HIS A 38 -0.18 3.41 -1.70
N ARG A 39 -1.46 3.75 -1.51
CA ARG A 39 -2.27 3.17 -0.43
C ARG A 39 -2.86 1.85 -0.87
N CYS A 40 -2.48 0.77 -0.20
CA CYS A 40 -2.86 -0.59 -0.55
C CYS A 40 -3.71 -1.23 0.55
N VAL A 41 -4.61 -2.11 0.15
CA VAL A 41 -5.45 -2.91 1.05
C VAL A 41 -5.38 -4.37 0.59
N SER A 42 -5.09 -5.28 1.51
CA SER A 42 -5.13 -6.72 1.27
C SER A 42 -6.14 -7.39 2.20
N TYR A 43 -6.76 -8.47 1.73
CA TYR A 43 -7.85 -9.19 2.39
C TYR A 43 -7.52 -10.68 2.53
N GLY A 44 -8.19 -11.37 3.45
CA GLY A 44 -8.11 -12.82 3.62
C GLY A 44 -6.67 -13.29 3.91
N LYS A 45 -6.30 -14.41 3.29
CA LYS A 45 -4.96 -15.00 3.44
C LYS A 45 -3.81 -14.03 3.12
N GLY A 46 -4.00 -13.11 2.16
CA GLY A 46 -3.01 -12.08 1.85
C GLY A 46 -2.75 -11.14 3.04
N ALA A 47 -3.82 -10.76 3.74
CA ALA A 47 -3.71 -9.92 4.94
C ALA A 47 -2.98 -10.65 6.09
N GLU A 48 -3.23 -11.94 6.27
CA GLU A 48 -2.54 -12.75 7.29
C GLU A 48 -1.05 -12.88 7.02
N VAL A 49 -0.67 -13.18 5.76
CA VAL A 49 0.74 -13.28 5.35
C VAL A 49 1.45 -11.94 5.55
N LEU A 50 0.85 -10.85 5.09
CA LEU A 50 1.43 -9.51 5.28
C LEU A 50 1.51 -9.13 6.76
N GLY A 51 0.50 -9.45 7.57
CA GLY A 51 0.52 -9.23 9.01
C GLY A 51 1.68 -9.91 9.72
N LYS A 52 2.03 -11.13 9.31
CA LYS A 52 3.12 -11.92 9.89
C LYS A 52 4.50 -11.50 9.43
N TYR A 53 4.66 -11.09 8.16
CA TYR A 53 5.98 -10.96 7.55
C TYR A 53 6.35 -9.54 7.09
N LEU A 54 5.39 -8.63 6.96
CA LEU A 54 5.65 -7.27 6.48
C LEU A 54 5.93 -6.31 7.64
N ASN A 55 7.15 -5.77 7.63
CA ASN A 55 7.64 -4.75 8.56
C ASN A 55 8.04 -3.49 7.78
N LYS A 56 8.17 -2.36 8.46
CA LYS A 56 8.54 -1.07 7.85
C LYS A 56 9.87 -1.22 7.09
N GLY A 57 9.92 -0.69 5.87
CA GLY A 57 11.13 -0.70 5.02
C GLY A 57 11.36 -1.99 4.21
N LYS A 58 10.56 -3.04 4.43
CA LYS A 58 10.69 -4.29 3.65
C LYS A 58 10.16 -4.07 2.23
N ARG A 59 10.96 -4.44 1.22
CA ARG A 59 10.55 -4.40 -0.18
C ARG A 59 9.59 -5.54 -0.46
N ILE A 60 8.55 -5.25 -1.24
CA ILE A 60 7.51 -6.21 -1.60
C ILE A 60 7.12 -6.04 -3.07
N TYR A 61 6.66 -7.13 -3.68
CA TYR A 61 5.87 -7.10 -4.91
C TYR A 61 4.40 -7.21 -4.51
N ILE A 62 3.55 -6.41 -5.15
CA ILE A 62 2.10 -6.46 -4.96
C ILE A 62 1.42 -6.42 -6.32
N GLU A 63 0.33 -7.17 -6.44
CA GLU A 63 -0.53 -7.19 -7.62
C GLU A 63 -1.98 -7.02 -7.15
N GLY A 64 -2.77 -6.30 -7.93
CA GLY A 64 -4.16 -6.03 -7.61
C GLY A 64 -4.78 -5.09 -8.64
N ARG A 65 -5.82 -4.38 -8.23
CA ARG A 65 -6.53 -3.42 -9.08
C ARG A 65 -6.57 -2.04 -8.46
N LEU A 66 -6.57 -1.01 -9.29
CA LEU A 66 -6.83 0.35 -8.86
C LEU A 66 -8.31 0.50 -8.49
N ARG A 67 -8.57 1.13 -7.34
CA ARG A 67 -9.93 1.41 -6.87
C ARG A 67 -9.98 2.79 -6.24
N THR A 68 -10.68 3.72 -6.88
CA THR A 68 -10.96 5.03 -6.33
C THR A 68 -12.25 4.95 -5.51
N ARG A 69 -12.17 5.27 -4.22
CA ARG A 69 -13.35 5.40 -3.35
C ARG A 69 -13.76 6.86 -3.28
N LYS A 70 -15.05 7.13 -3.44
CA LYS A 70 -15.65 8.42 -3.06
C LYS A 70 -16.14 8.29 -1.63
N TRP A 71 -15.84 9.30 -0.84
CA TRP A 71 -16.33 9.44 0.53
C TRP A 71 -16.72 10.90 0.67
N GLU A 72 -17.87 11.15 1.30
CA GLU A 72 -18.26 12.50 1.70
C GLU A 72 -17.70 12.71 3.10
N ASP A 73 -16.96 13.79 3.27
CA ASP A 73 -16.52 14.19 4.60
C ASP A 73 -17.76 14.69 5.35
N SER A 74 -18.00 14.14 6.54
CA SER A 74 -19.05 14.64 7.41
C SER A 74 -18.40 15.73 8.25
N GLU A 75 -18.47 16.96 7.74
CA GLU A 75 -17.97 18.15 8.46
C GLU A 75 -18.65 18.32 9.83
#